data_AF-A0A015K1S7-F1
#
_entry.id   AF-A0A015K1S7-F1
#
_cell.length_a   1.000
_cell.length_b   1.000
_cell.length_c   1.000
_cell.angle_alpha   90.00
_cell.angle_beta   90.00
_cell.angle_gamma   90.00
#
_symmetry.space_group_name_H-M   'P 1'
#
loop_
_entity.id
_entity.type
_entity.pdbx_description
1 polymer ?
#
loop_
_entity_poly.entity_id
_entity_poly.type
_entity_poly.pdbx_seq_one_letter_code
_entity_poly.pdbx_strand_id
1 'polypeptide(L)'
;MLVNCSVLGTVTIFSIPLSDKITIKNDEYITKSLTFDILKKYIWERENNILKYLTNDASKLDLWRVDVEEVVDVLTEDDIIQKLGGKKMSPHFLFRNHFNDQLSEGKIHIIIQPLPPTTEIPTKRRRIDNWVEYTAKDGLVDLPPILSTMLACEKFRPAPRNEFEKLLKDLQIGQNIMLPSLGQEPKNYGEDYQGRSFLITEQMIEIWNMLASDSDRSIKRVLSGPVGVGKSYLALFLAAKAFAEGWLLLYVSDANELVKPDDAKIAKEICMRFLALNRDILTKNHFYQMMSLLSRSEENEEKVYQTVASNIMDDLLKQLKEKTLIVIDEHKILFEPDPPIPHKQIRLNPLMHLNAWNQERKGCRVVVTGTAHAKFEQVYLKDGMTNWIIFVSPLSSVIFNKLLSMNNVLSSTKIIRDKVTEITNRVPRELMKLSNGLNDNCGNSKNIDTSKIINFLIQFEQDRNLDFFNVAQNYYTHHLNLTQRYSTRHALASMFLPRKEGDIDRDRKGFDHWFVDLGLVYRIKFRGRVQHHPLCPAAKNALLQLYKSIPLPQHKSMCVKDGNMTGIEFEDVLF
;
A
#
# COMPACT_ATOMS: atom_id res chain seq x y z
N MET A 1 -37.89 -24.14 30.89
CA MET A 1 -37.26 -23.14 31.78
C MET A 1 -37.88 -21.79 31.51
N LEU A 2 -38.15 -20.97 32.54
CA LEU A 2 -38.73 -19.64 32.38
C LEU A 2 -37.68 -18.58 32.71
N VAL A 3 -37.41 -17.67 31.78
CA VAL A 3 -36.42 -16.59 31.97
C VAL A 3 -37.17 -15.27 32.12
N ASN A 4 -37.02 -14.62 33.27
CA ASN A 4 -37.60 -13.30 33.49
C ASN A 4 -36.68 -12.21 32.94
N CYS A 5 -37.25 -11.33 32.13
CA CYS A 5 -36.58 -10.23 31.47
C CYS A 5 -37.14 -8.89 31.95
N SER A 6 -36.27 -7.91 32.15
CA SER A 6 -36.64 -6.52 32.41
C SER A 6 -36.05 -5.61 31.33
N VAL A 7 -36.80 -4.61 30.90
CA VAL A 7 -36.35 -3.63 29.90
C VAL A 7 -35.76 -2.41 30.62
N LEU A 8 -34.49 -2.10 30.35
CA LEU A 8 -33.76 -1.01 30.97
C LEU A 8 -34.50 0.33 30.80
N GLY A 9 -34.60 1.11 31.88
CA GLY A 9 -35.25 2.42 31.87
C GLY A 9 -36.78 2.38 31.82
N THR A 10 -37.39 1.20 31.96
CA THR A 10 -38.84 1.03 32.01
C THR A 10 -39.26 0.15 33.18
N VAL A 11 -40.53 0.21 33.57
CA VAL A 11 -41.13 -0.71 34.56
C VAL A 11 -41.57 -2.03 33.93
N THR A 12 -41.15 -2.32 32.69
CA THR A 12 -41.65 -3.46 31.91
C THR A 12 -40.86 -4.72 32.24
N ILE A 13 -41.56 -5.71 32.78
CA ILE A 13 -41.03 -7.04 33.08
C ILE A 13 -41.91 -8.08 32.39
N PHE A 14 -41.31 -9.07 31.75
CA PHE A 14 -42.00 -10.19 31.12
C PHE A 14 -41.17 -11.46 31.21
N SER A 15 -41.79 -12.61 30.97
CA SER A 15 -41.15 -13.91 31.08
C SER A 15 -41.16 -14.65 29.75
N ILE A 16 -40.01 -15.17 29.34
CA ILE A 16 -39.89 -16.00 28.12
C ILE A 16 -39.69 -17.47 28.50
N PRO A 17 -40.54 -18.39 27.99
CA PRO A 17 -40.30 -19.81 28.15
C PRO A 17 -39.27 -20.30 27.12
N LEU A 18 -38.30 -21.06 27.61
CA LEU A 18 -37.34 -21.83 26.84
C LEU A 18 -37.62 -23.32 27.06
N SER A 19 -38.17 -23.97 26.04
CA SER A 19 -38.32 -25.43 25.91
C SER A 19 -37.05 -26.06 25.34
N ASP A 20 -37.00 -27.38 25.13
CA ASP A 20 -35.83 -28.06 24.51
C ASP A 20 -35.54 -27.58 23.09
N LYS A 21 -36.58 -27.08 22.41
CA LYS A 21 -36.52 -26.41 21.12
C LYS A 21 -37.29 -25.10 21.17
N ILE A 22 -36.83 -24.11 20.41
CA ILE A 22 -37.55 -22.85 20.18
C ILE A 22 -37.71 -22.62 18.69
N THR A 23 -38.72 -21.85 18.30
CA THR A 23 -39.03 -21.56 16.89
C THR A 23 -38.96 -20.06 16.64
N ILE A 24 -38.28 -19.66 15.57
CA ILE A 24 -38.12 -18.26 15.12
C ILE A 24 -38.44 -18.26 13.62
N LYS A 25 -39.45 -17.53 13.17
CA LYS A 25 -39.84 -17.44 11.74
C LYS A 25 -39.91 -18.80 10.99
N ASN A 26 -40.37 -19.85 11.68
CA ASN A 26 -40.47 -21.24 11.20
C ASN A 26 -39.18 -22.08 11.20
N ASP A 27 -38.04 -21.54 11.65
CA ASP A 27 -36.82 -22.32 11.88
C ASP A 27 -36.77 -22.83 13.33
N GLU A 28 -36.51 -24.14 13.51
CA GLU A 28 -36.34 -24.74 14.83
C GLU A 28 -34.88 -24.67 15.30
N TYR A 29 -34.67 -24.16 16.51
CA TYR A 29 -33.38 -24.12 17.18
C TYR A 29 -33.39 -24.99 18.43
N ILE A 30 -32.34 -25.79 18.61
CA ILE A 30 -32.15 -26.60 19.82
C ILE A 30 -31.58 -25.69 20.92
N THR A 31 -32.24 -25.63 22.08
CA THR A 31 -31.86 -24.73 23.19
C THR A 31 -30.45 -25.02 23.72
N LYS A 32 -29.98 -26.27 23.62
CA LYS A 32 -28.61 -26.68 24.01
C LYS A 32 -27.50 -26.02 23.19
N SER A 33 -27.79 -25.56 21.97
CA SER A 33 -26.87 -24.86 21.07
C SER A 33 -27.27 -23.39 20.83
N LEU A 34 -28.14 -22.85 21.68
CA LEU A 34 -28.65 -21.49 21.55
C LEU A 34 -27.53 -20.47 21.85
N THR A 35 -27.28 -19.55 20.92
CA THR A 35 -26.41 -18.38 21.16
C THR A 35 -27.22 -17.17 21.62
N PHE A 36 -26.57 -16.18 22.21
CA PHE A 36 -27.25 -14.93 22.59
C PHE A 36 -27.78 -14.14 21.39
N ASP A 37 -27.17 -14.25 20.20
CA ASP A 37 -27.71 -13.64 18.97
C ASP A 37 -29.07 -14.26 18.58
N ILE A 38 -29.19 -15.58 18.67
CA ILE A 38 -30.45 -16.29 18.38
C ILE A 38 -31.47 -15.99 19.48
N LEU A 39 -31.05 -15.92 20.76
CA LEU A 39 -31.92 -15.55 21.86
C LEU A 39 -32.49 -14.13 21.71
N LYS A 40 -31.69 -13.14 21.25
CA LYS A 40 -32.17 -11.78 20.96
C LYS A 40 -33.32 -11.80 19.94
N LYS A 41 -33.16 -12.57 18.85
CA LYS A 41 -34.18 -12.72 17.81
C LYS A 41 -35.45 -13.37 18.35
N TYR A 42 -35.31 -14.42 19.17
CA TYR A 42 -36.44 -15.09 19.80
C TYR A 42 -37.22 -14.17 20.75
N ILE A 43 -36.52 -13.42 21.61
CA ILE A 43 -37.13 -12.45 22.52
C ILE A 43 -37.86 -11.36 21.74
N TRP A 44 -37.21 -10.80 20.71
CA TRP A 44 -37.77 -9.72 19.90
C TRP A 44 -39.00 -10.16 19.10
N GLU A 45 -39.01 -11.36 18.52
CA GLU A 45 -40.18 -11.87 17.78
C GLU A 45 -41.37 -12.13 18.70
N ARG A 46 -41.12 -12.74 19.86
CA ARG A 46 -42.16 -13.10 20.82
C ARG A 46 -42.80 -11.87 21.47
N GLU A 47 -41.97 -10.94 21.92
CA GLU A 47 -42.40 -9.73 22.63
C GLU A 47 -42.30 -8.49 21.74
N ASN A 48 -42.51 -8.67 20.43
CA ASN A 48 -42.41 -7.60 19.43
C ASN A 48 -43.34 -6.42 19.77
N ASN A 49 -44.51 -6.68 20.35
CA ASN A 49 -45.43 -5.61 20.76
C ASN A 49 -44.86 -4.67 21.82
N ILE A 50 -43.97 -5.17 22.67
CA ILE A 50 -43.28 -4.41 23.71
C ILE A 50 -42.00 -3.79 23.13
N LEU A 51 -41.23 -4.58 22.37
CA LEU A 51 -39.87 -4.24 21.97
C LEU A 51 -39.78 -3.42 20.67
N LYS A 52 -40.80 -3.45 19.80
CA LYS A 52 -40.81 -2.68 18.54
C LYS A 52 -40.66 -1.18 18.73
N TYR A 53 -41.09 -0.66 19.88
CA TYR A 53 -40.98 0.76 20.21
C TYR A 53 -39.57 1.15 20.67
N LEU A 54 -38.74 0.17 21.05
CA LEU A 54 -37.36 0.37 21.53
C LEU A 54 -36.34 0.23 20.39
N THR A 55 -36.55 -0.71 19.47
CA THR A 55 -35.70 -0.90 18.29
C THR A 55 -36.45 -1.65 17.18
N ASN A 56 -36.17 -1.28 15.93
CA ASN A 56 -36.68 -1.97 14.73
C ASN A 56 -35.87 -3.23 14.36
N ASP A 57 -34.80 -3.52 15.10
CA ASP A 57 -33.89 -4.63 14.83
C ASP A 57 -33.44 -5.30 16.13
N ALA A 58 -33.65 -6.61 16.23
CA ALA A 58 -33.25 -7.46 17.35
C ALA A 58 -31.72 -7.45 17.58
N SER A 59 -30.92 -7.24 16.53
CA SER A 59 -29.45 -7.20 16.63
C SER A 59 -28.95 -6.03 17.50
N LYS A 60 -29.77 -4.97 17.64
CA LYS A 60 -29.47 -3.75 18.39
C LYS A 60 -29.83 -3.81 19.87
N LEU A 61 -30.33 -4.95 20.35
CA LEU A 61 -30.56 -5.19 21.76
C LEU A 61 -29.26 -5.68 22.40
N ASP A 62 -28.85 -5.08 23.51
CA ASP A 62 -27.85 -5.66 24.38
C ASP A 62 -28.54 -6.43 25.52
N LEU A 63 -28.03 -7.63 25.79
CA LEU A 63 -28.54 -8.49 26.86
C LEU A 63 -27.50 -8.51 27.97
N TRP A 64 -27.95 -8.27 29.19
CA TRP A 64 -27.13 -8.32 30.39
C TRP A 64 -27.63 -9.43 31.31
N ARG A 65 -26.72 -10.26 31.82
CA ARG A 65 -27.03 -11.22 32.89
C ARG A 65 -27.19 -10.48 34.20
N VAL A 66 -28.27 -10.76 34.91
CA VAL A 66 -28.47 -10.36 36.32
C VAL A 66 -29.11 -11.51 37.09
N ASP A 67 -29.18 -11.40 38.41
CA ASP A 67 -29.94 -12.32 39.28
C ASP A 67 -30.46 -11.53 40.50
N VAL A 68 -31.52 -10.77 40.30
CA VAL A 68 -32.05 -9.79 41.28
C VAL A 68 -33.57 -9.88 41.40
N GLU A 69 -34.12 -9.56 42.57
CA GLU A 69 -35.58 -9.60 42.79
C GLU A 69 -36.31 -8.44 42.12
N GLU A 70 -35.70 -7.24 42.11
CA GLU A 70 -36.26 -6.04 41.53
C GLU A 70 -35.16 -5.18 40.88
N VAL A 71 -35.54 -4.39 39.88
CA VAL A 71 -34.66 -3.41 39.22
C VAL A 71 -35.13 -2.01 39.61
N VAL A 72 -34.50 -1.43 40.63
CA VAL A 72 -34.83 -0.10 41.18
C VAL A 72 -33.72 0.90 40.83
N ASP A 73 -34.08 2.07 40.31
CA ASP A 73 -33.15 3.18 39.98
C ASP A 73 -31.96 2.78 39.07
N VAL A 74 -32.20 1.91 38.08
CA VAL A 74 -31.19 1.46 37.10
C VAL A 74 -31.54 2.02 35.71
N LEU A 75 -30.73 2.97 35.24
CA LEU A 75 -31.00 3.71 33.99
C LEU A 75 -29.84 3.61 32.97
N THR A 76 -28.64 3.22 33.40
CA THR A 76 -27.41 3.22 32.57
C THR A 76 -26.67 1.87 32.60
N GLU A 77 -25.71 1.67 31.68
CA GLU A 77 -24.81 0.49 31.71
C GLU A 77 -24.02 0.42 33.02
N ASP A 78 -23.55 1.56 33.52
CA ASP A 78 -22.81 1.63 34.78
C ASP A 78 -23.68 1.24 35.97
N ASP A 79 -24.97 1.60 35.97
CA ASP A 79 -25.92 1.15 36.99
C ASP A 79 -26.09 -0.38 36.97
N ILE A 80 -26.20 -0.99 35.78
CA ILE A 80 -26.32 -2.45 35.64
C ILE A 80 -25.09 -3.14 36.23
N ILE A 81 -23.89 -2.63 35.96
CA ILE A 81 -22.64 -3.21 36.46
C ILE A 81 -22.49 -3.00 37.96
N GLN A 82 -22.64 -1.76 38.44
CA GLN A 82 -22.31 -1.41 39.83
C GLN A 82 -23.40 -1.79 40.82
N LYS A 83 -24.69 -1.63 40.47
CA LYS A 83 -25.82 -1.89 41.38
C LYS A 83 -26.30 -3.34 41.31
N LEU A 84 -26.28 -3.94 40.12
CA LEU A 84 -26.85 -5.28 39.89
C LEU A 84 -25.79 -6.37 39.65
N GLY A 85 -24.51 -6.01 39.62
CA GLY A 85 -23.42 -6.94 39.31
C GLY A 85 -23.52 -7.53 37.90
N GLY A 86 -24.17 -6.81 36.98
CA GLY A 86 -24.57 -7.34 35.69
C GLY A 86 -23.40 -7.59 34.74
N LYS A 87 -23.53 -8.62 33.90
CA LYS A 87 -22.50 -9.00 32.91
C LYS A 87 -23.07 -8.94 31.49
N LYS A 88 -22.47 -8.11 30.64
CA LYS A 88 -22.87 -7.99 29.22
C LYS A 88 -22.63 -9.30 28.48
N MET A 89 -23.64 -9.78 27.77
CA MET A 89 -23.58 -11.05 27.04
C MET A 89 -23.06 -10.84 25.62
N SER A 90 -21.99 -11.56 25.27
CA SER A 90 -21.49 -11.56 23.89
C SER A 90 -22.43 -12.35 22.96
N PRO A 91 -22.82 -11.82 21.79
CA PRO A 91 -23.80 -12.45 20.89
C PRO A 91 -23.42 -13.89 20.44
N HIS A 92 -22.12 -14.18 20.38
CA HIS A 92 -21.59 -15.45 19.86
C HIS A 92 -21.45 -16.54 20.93
N PHE A 93 -21.62 -16.18 22.21
CA PHE A 93 -21.55 -17.15 23.29
C PHE A 93 -22.85 -17.95 23.42
N LEU A 94 -22.69 -19.20 23.84
CA LEU A 94 -23.81 -20.09 24.13
C LEU A 94 -24.56 -19.62 25.38
N PHE A 95 -25.86 -19.90 25.42
CA PHE A 95 -26.79 -19.51 26.49
C PHE A 95 -26.65 -20.36 27.77
N ARG A 96 -26.45 -21.68 27.63
CA ARG A 96 -25.72 -22.49 28.64
C ARG A 96 -24.32 -21.86 28.85
N ASN A 97 -23.33 -22.33 29.57
CA ASN A 97 -22.15 -21.51 29.94
C ASN A 97 -22.50 -20.33 30.87
N HIS A 98 -23.57 -19.57 30.60
CA HIS A 98 -24.04 -18.48 31.44
C HIS A 98 -25.25 -18.86 32.29
N PHE A 99 -26.14 -19.72 31.80
CA PHE A 99 -27.31 -20.21 32.53
C PHE A 99 -27.28 -21.74 32.58
N ASN A 100 -26.49 -22.29 33.51
CA ASN A 100 -26.30 -23.75 33.68
C ASN A 100 -27.09 -24.33 34.85
N ASP A 101 -27.61 -23.49 35.74
CA ASP A 101 -28.31 -23.88 36.96
C ASP A 101 -29.81 -23.58 36.85
N GLN A 102 -30.60 -24.21 37.72
CA GLN A 102 -32.02 -23.91 37.86
C GLN A 102 -32.18 -22.42 38.22
N LEU A 103 -32.80 -21.65 37.33
CA LEU A 103 -33.00 -20.21 37.50
C LEU A 103 -33.77 -19.94 38.79
N SER A 104 -33.29 -18.95 39.55
CA SER A 104 -33.90 -18.49 40.80
C SER A 104 -35.36 -18.08 40.54
N GLU A 105 -36.30 -18.77 41.16
CA GLU A 105 -37.73 -18.51 40.94
C GLU A 105 -38.11 -17.10 41.42
N GLY A 106 -38.84 -16.36 40.59
CA GLY A 106 -39.27 -14.98 40.91
C GLY A 106 -38.25 -13.87 40.65
N LYS A 107 -36.98 -14.17 40.35
CA LYS A 107 -35.94 -13.15 40.06
C LYS A 107 -35.88 -12.76 38.59
N ILE A 108 -35.34 -11.57 38.31
CA ILE A 108 -34.99 -11.07 36.97
C ILE A 108 -33.63 -11.62 36.59
N HIS A 109 -33.54 -12.19 35.39
CA HIS A 109 -32.38 -12.93 34.90
C HIS A 109 -31.65 -12.20 33.76
N ILE A 110 -32.39 -11.42 32.98
CA ILE A 110 -31.87 -10.68 31.83
C ILE A 110 -32.37 -9.24 31.89
N ILE A 111 -31.46 -8.28 31.75
CA ILE A 111 -31.81 -6.90 31.40
C ILE A 111 -31.62 -6.71 29.90
N ILE A 112 -32.68 -6.26 29.25
CA ILE A 112 -32.71 -5.90 27.84
C ILE A 112 -32.45 -4.41 27.76
N GLN A 113 -31.29 -4.05 27.23
CA GLN A 113 -30.94 -2.68 26.97
C GLN A 113 -31.04 -2.41 25.47
N PRO A 114 -31.93 -1.52 25.02
CA PRO A 114 -31.76 -0.93 23.70
C PRO A 114 -30.47 -0.11 23.70
N LEU A 115 -29.64 -0.22 22.66
CA LEU A 115 -28.51 0.69 22.47
C LEU A 115 -28.98 2.13 22.70
N PRO A 116 -28.30 2.93 23.54
CA PRO A 116 -28.79 4.26 23.86
C PRO A 116 -28.93 5.08 22.57
N PRO A 117 -30.07 5.76 22.35
CA PRO A 117 -30.04 6.96 21.52
C PRO A 117 -29.07 7.92 22.21
N THR A 118 -28.03 8.36 21.51
CA THR A 118 -27.09 9.37 21.99
C THR A 118 -27.90 10.52 22.58
N THR A 119 -27.78 10.75 23.90
CA THR A 119 -28.58 11.71 24.64
C THR A 119 -28.27 13.13 24.18
N GLU A 120 -29.15 13.67 23.32
CA GLU A 120 -29.28 15.10 23.11
C GLU A 120 -29.96 15.74 24.32
N ILE A 121 -29.26 16.67 24.97
CA ILE A 121 -29.87 17.66 25.87
C ILE A 121 -30.90 18.46 25.04
N PRO A 122 -32.13 18.73 25.55
CA PRO A 122 -33.16 19.41 24.78
C PRO A 122 -32.84 20.91 24.69
N THR A 123 -31.96 21.25 23.77
CA THR A 123 -32.08 22.49 23.01
C THR A 123 -32.81 22.13 21.73
N LYS A 124 -33.79 22.92 21.32
CA LYS A 124 -34.56 22.74 20.07
C LYS A 124 -33.62 22.47 18.88
N ARG A 125 -33.29 21.20 18.61
CA ARG A 125 -32.58 20.80 17.40
C ARG A 125 -33.63 20.40 16.39
N ARG A 126 -33.83 21.29 15.41
CA ARG A 126 -34.47 20.93 14.15
C ARG A 126 -33.77 19.66 13.65
N ARG A 127 -34.52 18.58 13.42
CA ARG A 127 -34.05 17.53 12.51
C ARG A 127 -33.81 18.19 11.15
N ILE A 128 -32.55 18.45 10.84
CA ILE A 128 -32.12 18.83 9.50
C ILE A 128 -31.44 17.58 8.96
N ASP A 129 -32.01 17.00 7.91
CA ASP A 129 -31.32 16.02 7.08
C ASP A 129 -30.16 16.81 6.44
N ASN A 130 -29.00 16.81 7.11
CA ASN A 130 -27.86 17.69 6.77
C ASN A 130 -27.11 17.23 5.52
N TRP A 131 -27.55 16.15 4.88
CA TRP A 131 -26.96 15.69 3.64
C TRP A 131 -27.31 16.63 2.50
N VAL A 132 -26.35 16.83 1.61
CA VAL A 132 -26.45 17.77 0.50
C VAL A 132 -26.53 16.99 -0.80
N GLU A 133 -27.39 17.46 -1.70
CA GLU A 133 -27.52 16.86 -3.02
C GLU A 133 -26.26 17.14 -3.86
N TYR A 134 -25.77 16.10 -4.54
CA TYR A 134 -24.61 16.15 -5.41
C TYR A 134 -24.93 15.48 -6.75
N THR A 135 -24.47 16.08 -7.84
CA THR A 135 -24.63 15.50 -9.19
C THR A 135 -23.49 14.54 -9.51
N ALA A 136 -23.76 13.24 -9.39
CA ALA A 136 -22.89 12.17 -9.88
C ALA A 136 -23.01 12.02 -11.41
N LYS A 137 -22.17 11.15 -12.02
CA LYS A 137 -22.14 10.93 -13.47
C LYS A 137 -23.50 10.55 -14.07
N ASP A 138 -24.30 9.77 -13.33
CA ASP A 138 -25.56 9.16 -13.77
C ASP A 138 -26.79 9.68 -12.99
N GLY A 139 -26.66 10.78 -12.25
CA GLY A 139 -27.78 11.47 -11.60
C GLY A 139 -27.46 12.03 -10.21
N LEU A 140 -28.50 12.46 -9.50
CA LEU A 140 -28.38 13.07 -8.18
C LEU A 140 -28.23 12.03 -7.07
N VAL A 141 -27.41 12.34 -6.07
CA VAL A 141 -27.18 11.54 -4.86
C VAL A 141 -27.01 12.45 -3.65
N ASP A 142 -27.58 12.08 -2.51
CA ASP A 142 -27.36 12.80 -1.25
C ASP A 142 -26.02 12.37 -0.65
N LEU A 143 -25.19 13.32 -0.24
CA LEU A 143 -23.89 13.09 0.40
C LEU A 143 -23.78 13.81 1.75
N PRO A 144 -23.02 13.28 2.73
CA PRO A 144 -22.56 14.07 3.86
C PRO A 144 -21.87 15.36 3.39
N PRO A 145 -22.09 16.51 4.05
CA PRO A 145 -21.48 17.80 3.68
C PRO A 145 -19.96 17.73 3.50
N ILE A 146 -19.31 16.89 4.31
CA ILE A 146 -17.87 16.76 4.28
C ILE A 146 -17.37 16.11 2.98
N LEU A 147 -18.08 15.12 2.43
CA LEU A 147 -17.74 14.52 1.13
C LEU A 147 -17.98 15.49 -0.02
N SER A 148 -19.07 16.28 0.05
CA SER A 148 -19.32 17.37 -0.91
C SER A 148 -18.19 18.41 -0.89
N THR A 149 -17.72 18.76 0.30
CA THR A 149 -16.57 19.68 0.49
C THR A 149 -15.29 19.09 -0.11
N MET A 150 -15.03 17.79 0.10
CA MET A 150 -13.88 17.11 -0.51
C MET A 150 -13.96 17.11 -2.05
N LEU A 151 -15.13 16.84 -2.61
CA LEU A 151 -15.36 16.83 -4.07
C LEU A 151 -15.22 18.24 -4.69
N ALA A 152 -15.52 19.29 -3.92
CA ALA A 152 -15.34 20.68 -4.32
C ALA A 152 -13.89 21.18 -4.13
N CYS A 153 -13.03 20.43 -3.42
CA CYS A 153 -11.66 20.85 -3.16
C CYS A 153 -10.79 20.76 -4.42
N GLU A 154 -9.93 21.77 -4.62
CA GLU A 154 -8.97 21.79 -5.71
C GLU A 154 -7.70 20.96 -5.41
N LYS A 155 -7.50 20.54 -4.15
CA LYS A 155 -6.35 19.70 -3.77
C LYS A 155 -6.44 18.36 -4.50
N PHE A 156 -5.34 17.97 -5.17
CA PHE A 156 -5.24 16.76 -5.99
C PHE A 156 -6.13 16.72 -7.23
N ARG A 157 -6.72 17.86 -7.64
CA ARG A 157 -7.55 17.90 -8.83
C ARG A 157 -6.69 17.67 -10.09
N PRO A 158 -6.99 16.65 -10.90
CA PRO A 158 -6.30 16.43 -12.16
C PRO A 158 -6.78 17.43 -13.22
N ALA A 159 -5.97 17.60 -14.27
CA ALA A 159 -6.42 18.20 -15.52
C ALA A 159 -7.58 17.38 -16.13
N PRO A 160 -8.39 17.97 -17.04
CA PRO A 160 -9.53 17.27 -17.63
C PRO A 160 -9.18 15.93 -18.27
N ARG A 161 -9.98 14.87 -18.00
CA ARG A 161 -9.73 13.50 -18.47
C ARG A 161 -9.60 13.39 -19.99
N ASN A 162 -10.37 14.19 -20.73
CA ASN A 162 -10.31 14.24 -22.19
C ASN A 162 -8.94 14.72 -22.75
N GLU A 163 -8.15 15.49 -21.99
CA GLU A 163 -6.78 15.85 -22.37
C GLU A 163 -5.86 14.64 -22.30
N PHE A 164 -6.00 13.82 -21.25
CA PHE A 164 -5.26 12.56 -21.12
C PHE A 164 -5.69 11.54 -22.18
N GLU A 165 -6.99 11.38 -22.44
CA GLU A 165 -7.52 10.49 -23.48
C GLU A 165 -6.92 10.81 -24.86
N LYS A 166 -6.94 12.09 -25.25
CA LYS A 166 -6.39 12.55 -26.53
C LYS A 166 -4.88 12.31 -26.61
N LEU A 167 -4.15 12.62 -25.53
CA LEU A 167 -2.69 12.52 -25.51
C LEU A 167 -2.20 11.07 -25.48
N LEU A 168 -2.88 10.18 -24.74
CA LEU A 168 -2.39 8.85 -24.39
C LEU A 168 -2.96 7.71 -25.27
N LYS A 169 -3.78 8.01 -26.27
CA LYS A 169 -4.43 7.02 -27.14
C LYS A 169 -3.44 6.25 -28.03
N ASP A 170 -2.58 6.96 -28.75
CA ASP A 170 -1.70 6.39 -29.80
C ASP A 170 -0.21 6.64 -29.52
N LEU A 171 0.22 6.33 -28.29
CA LEU A 171 1.60 6.59 -27.85
C LEU A 171 2.63 5.73 -28.57
N GLN A 172 3.72 6.38 -28.97
CA GLN A 172 4.87 5.71 -29.58
C GLN A 172 6.04 5.62 -28.60
N ILE A 173 6.82 4.54 -28.70
CA ILE A 173 8.03 4.34 -27.90
C ILE A 173 9.03 5.46 -28.18
N GLY A 174 9.51 6.10 -27.11
CA GLY A 174 10.39 7.25 -27.14
C GLY A 174 9.73 8.53 -27.68
N GLN A 175 8.41 8.60 -27.73
CA GLN A 175 7.72 9.87 -27.90
C GLN A 175 7.96 10.74 -26.67
N ASN A 176 8.28 12.01 -26.88
CA ASN A 176 8.33 13.01 -25.83
C ASN A 176 6.98 13.72 -25.75
N ILE A 177 6.35 13.74 -24.58
CA ILE A 177 5.05 14.38 -24.35
C ILE A 177 5.11 15.34 -23.17
N MET A 178 4.17 16.28 -23.11
CA MET A 178 3.91 17.07 -21.91
C MET A 178 2.71 16.45 -21.20
N LEU A 179 2.97 15.68 -20.14
CA LEU A 179 1.90 14.98 -19.43
C LEU A 179 1.06 16.00 -18.63
N PRO A 180 -0.27 16.04 -18.78
CA PRO A 180 -1.12 16.88 -17.95
C PRO A 180 -1.03 16.47 -16.48
N SER A 181 -1.28 17.42 -15.57
CA SER A 181 -1.15 17.14 -14.14
C SER A 181 -2.25 16.21 -13.64
N LEU A 182 -1.89 15.17 -12.89
CA LEU A 182 -2.85 14.35 -12.13
C LEU A 182 -3.20 14.95 -10.76
N GLY A 183 -2.87 16.22 -10.52
CA GLY A 183 -3.05 16.91 -9.24
C GLY A 183 -2.01 16.56 -8.17
N GLN A 184 -1.10 15.62 -8.47
CA GLN A 184 0.04 15.25 -7.65
C GLN A 184 1.18 14.75 -8.53
N GLU A 185 2.41 15.00 -8.10
CA GLU A 185 3.62 14.71 -8.88
C GLU A 185 4.61 13.90 -8.02
N PRO A 186 5.40 13.01 -8.63
CA PRO A 186 6.50 12.36 -7.91
C PRO A 186 7.59 13.35 -7.47
N LYS A 187 8.45 12.93 -6.53
CA LYS A 187 9.62 13.71 -6.12
C LYS A 187 10.50 14.04 -7.33
N ASN A 188 10.94 15.30 -7.40
CA ASN A 188 11.82 15.83 -8.43
C ASN A 188 11.23 15.77 -9.85
N TYR A 189 9.91 15.68 -9.98
CA TYR A 189 9.25 15.79 -11.28
C TYR A 189 9.30 17.25 -11.76
N GLY A 190 9.61 17.45 -13.04
CA GLY A 190 9.73 18.81 -13.59
C GLY A 190 11.07 19.51 -13.33
N GLU A 191 11.99 18.87 -12.59
CA GLU A 191 13.32 19.39 -12.32
C GLU A 191 14.33 19.07 -13.45
N ASP A 192 15.51 19.70 -13.38
CA ASP A 192 16.62 19.55 -14.33
C ASP A 192 16.29 19.97 -15.77
N TYR A 193 17.22 19.73 -16.72
CA TYR A 193 17.07 20.20 -18.10
C TYR A 193 15.92 19.53 -18.87
N GLN A 194 15.43 18.37 -18.42
CA GLN A 194 14.26 17.72 -19.03
C GLN A 194 12.96 18.48 -18.73
N GLY A 195 12.92 19.24 -17.62
CA GLY A 195 11.72 19.91 -17.14
C GLY A 195 10.55 18.94 -17.02
N ARG A 196 9.37 19.37 -17.49
CA ARG A 196 8.13 18.54 -17.51
C ARG A 196 7.99 17.67 -18.77
N SER A 197 9.05 17.55 -19.57
CA SER A 197 9.08 16.61 -20.70
C SER A 197 9.01 15.18 -20.18
N PHE A 198 8.13 14.38 -20.76
CA PHE A 198 7.88 13.01 -20.35
C PHE A 198 8.16 12.05 -21.51
N LEU A 199 9.20 11.23 -21.37
CA LEU A 199 9.63 10.30 -22.42
C LEU A 199 9.00 8.92 -22.22
N ILE A 200 8.24 8.46 -23.21
CA ILE A 200 7.60 7.14 -23.19
C ILE A 200 8.66 6.04 -23.38
N THR A 201 8.72 5.07 -22.47
CA THR A 201 9.67 3.95 -22.55
C THR A 201 8.99 2.66 -23.02
N GLU A 202 9.78 1.68 -23.47
CA GLU A 202 9.29 0.34 -23.82
C GLU A 202 8.60 -0.31 -22.62
N GLN A 203 9.24 -0.25 -21.45
CA GLN A 203 8.75 -0.87 -20.22
C GLN A 203 7.43 -0.25 -19.73
N MET A 204 7.21 1.06 -19.96
CA MET A 204 5.93 1.72 -19.70
C MET A 204 4.79 1.08 -20.50
N ILE A 205 4.99 0.92 -21.80
CA ILE A 205 3.99 0.32 -22.70
C ILE A 205 3.77 -1.16 -22.38
N GLU A 206 4.84 -1.93 -22.15
CA GLU A 206 4.77 -3.35 -21.81
C GLU A 206 3.95 -3.59 -20.53
N ILE A 207 4.23 -2.83 -19.47
CA ILE A 207 3.53 -2.99 -18.19
C ILE A 207 2.09 -2.51 -18.31
N TRP A 208 1.83 -1.42 -19.04
CA TRP A 208 0.47 -0.98 -19.29
C TRP A 208 -0.34 -2.05 -20.01
N ASN A 209 0.17 -2.60 -21.12
CA ASN A 209 -0.51 -3.64 -21.88
C ASN A 209 -0.81 -4.87 -21.02
N MET A 210 0.13 -5.25 -20.13
CA MET A 210 -0.10 -6.32 -19.16
C MET A 210 -1.22 -5.98 -18.17
N LEU A 211 -1.26 -4.77 -17.60
CA LEU A 211 -2.32 -4.38 -16.67
C LEU A 211 -3.69 -4.24 -17.36
N ALA A 212 -3.70 -3.70 -18.58
CA ALA A 212 -4.89 -3.51 -19.41
C ALA A 212 -5.45 -4.82 -19.95
N SER A 213 -4.63 -5.86 -20.07
CA SER A 213 -5.10 -7.18 -20.49
C SER A 213 -6.16 -7.74 -19.54
N ASP A 214 -7.11 -8.47 -20.13
CA ASP A 214 -8.04 -9.27 -19.34
C ASP A 214 -7.27 -10.41 -18.66
N SER A 215 -7.64 -10.67 -17.41
CA SER A 215 -6.99 -11.66 -16.58
C SER A 215 -8.05 -12.35 -15.74
N ASP A 216 -7.93 -13.66 -15.57
CA ASP A 216 -8.79 -14.41 -14.65
C ASP A 216 -8.48 -14.16 -13.18
N ARG A 217 -7.44 -13.38 -12.91
CA ARG A 217 -7.00 -13.04 -11.56
C ARG A 217 -6.66 -11.56 -11.41
N SER A 218 -6.73 -11.05 -10.20
CA SER A 218 -6.16 -9.74 -9.86
C SER A 218 -4.66 -9.70 -10.14
N ILE A 219 -4.17 -8.58 -10.69
CA ILE A 219 -2.76 -8.39 -11.04
C ILE A 219 -2.10 -7.50 -10.00
N LYS A 220 -1.02 -7.98 -9.38
CA LYS A 220 -0.20 -7.22 -8.42
C LYS A 220 1.21 -7.11 -8.97
N ARG A 221 1.78 -5.90 -8.94
CA ARG A 221 3.15 -5.65 -9.36
C ARG A 221 3.90 -4.81 -8.35
N VAL A 222 5.14 -5.20 -8.10
CA VAL A 222 6.12 -4.45 -7.31
C VAL A 222 7.20 -4.00 -8.26
N LEU A 223 7.27 -2.70 -8.54
CA LEU A 223 8.32 -2.14 -9.37
C LEU A 223 9.57 -2.01 -8.50
N SER A 224 10.60 -2.77 -8.86
CA SER A 224 11.83 -2.87 -8.10
C SER A 224 13.03 -2.46 -8.93
N GLY A 225 13.94 -1.72 -8.33
CA GLY A 225 15.15 -1.27 -9.00
C GLY A 225 15.86 -0.21 -8.17
N PRO A 226 17.12 0.10 -8.49
CA PRO A 226 17.89 1.07 -7.74
C PRO A 226 17.31 2.48 -7.89
N VAL A 227 17.84 3.39 -7.09
CA VAL A 227 17.40 4.79 -7.10
C VAL A 227 17.66 5.41 -8.48
N GLY A 228 16.67 6.12 -9.04
CA GLY A 228 16.90 6.94 -10.23
C GLY A 228 16.78 6.26 -11.59
N VAL A 229 16.37 4.99 -11.66
CA VAL A 229 16.08 4.28 -12.93
C VAL A 229 14.72 4.63 -13.56
N GLY A 230 13.92 5.49 -12.94
CA GLY A 230 12.65 5.97 -13.51
C GLY A 230 11.38 5.26 -13.02
N LYS A 231 11.42 4.54 -11.88
CA LYS A 231 10.25 3.84 -11.32
C LYS A 231 9.05 4.76 -11.03
N SER A 232 9.31 5.95 -10.48
CA SER A 232 8.28 6.94 -10.18
C SER A 232 7.62 7.52 -11.43
N TYR A 233 8.40 7.74 -12.49
CA TYR A 233 7.87 8.15 -13.79
C TYR A 233 7.02 7.03 -14.39
N LEU A 234 7.46 5.77 -14.29
CA LEU A 234 6.67 4.61 -14.69
C LEU A 234 5.36 4.51 -13.89
N ALA A 235 5.37 4.71 -12.57
CA ALA A 235 4.17 4.73 -11.74
C ALA A 235 3.19 5.85 -12.15
N LEU A 236 3.71 7.07 -12.37
CA LEU A 236 2.93 8.20 -12.87
C LEU A 236 2.28 7.90 -14.24
N PHE A 237 3.03 7.28 -15.16
CA PHE A 237 2.51 6.86 -16.46
C PHE A 237 1.33 5.89 -16.34
N LEU A 238 1.47 4.86 -15.49
CA LEU A 238 0.42 3.86 -15.28
C LEU A 238 -0.85 4.49 -14.67
N ALA A 239 -0.68 5.40 -13.71
CA ALA A 239 -1.79 6.16 -13.14
C ALA A 239 -2.48 7.03 -14.21
N ALA A 240 -1.70 7.72 -15.06
CA ALA A 240 -2.24 8.57 -16.12
C ALA A 240 -3.01 7.77 -17.17
N LYS A 241 -2.53 6.58 -17.54
CA LYS A 241 -3.24 5.69 -18.48
C LYS A 241 -4.54 5.15 -17.89
N ALA A 242 -4.54 4.70 -16.63
CA ALA A 242 -5.76 4.26 -15.95
C ALA A 242 -6.78 5.40 -15.80
N PHE A 243 -6.31 6.62 -15.51
CA PHE A 243 -7.15 7.80 -15.52
C PHE A 243 -7.72 8.07 -16.92
N ALA A 244 -6.91 8.07 -17.98
CA ALA A 244 -7.41 8.25 -19.35
C ALA A 244 -8.48 7.22 -19.75
N GLU A 245 -8.32 5.95 -19.33
CA GLU A 245 -9.28 4.90 -19.67
C GLU A 245 -10.51 4.81 -18.74
N GLY A 246 -10.65 5.76 -17.80
CA GLY A 246 -11.81 5.84 -16.92
C GLY A 246 -11.87 4.72 -15.86
N TRP A 247 -10.73 4.14 -15.49
CA TRP A 247 -10.66 3.16 -14.41
C TRP A 247 -10.76 3.87 -13.06
N LEU A 248 -11.38 3.24 -12.05
CA LEU A 248 -11.31 3.75 -10.68
C LEU A 248 -9.85 3.70 -10.21
N LEU A 249 -9.32 4.88 -9.85
CA LEU A 249 -7.90 5.08 -9.58
C LEU A 249 -7.67 5.61 -8.16
N LEU A 250 -6.80 4.96 -7.41
CA LEU A 250 -6.13 5.57 -6.26
C LEU A 250 -4.65 5.70 -6.57
N TYR A 251 -4.18 6.93 -6.76
CA TYR A 251 -2.76 7.23 -6.93
C TYR A 251 -2.26 8.02 -5.72
N VAL A 252 -1.10 7.63 -5.20
CA VAL A 252 -0.36 8.34 -4.15
C VAL A 252 1.09 8.49 -4.64
N SER A 253 1.49 9.71 -5.01
CA SER A 253 2.83 9.98 -5.55
C SER A 253 3.95 9.99 -4.50
N ASP A 254 3.61 10.12 -3.23
CA ASP A 254 4.54 9.95 -2.10
C ASP A 254 3.82 9.31 -0.92
N ALA A 255 4.12 8.03 -0.65
CA ALA A 255 3.53 7.30 0.47
C ALA A 255 3.87 7.91 1.85
N ASN A 256 4.82 8.85 1.94
CA ASN A 256 5.10 9.58 3.18
C ASN A 256 3.84 10.31 3.70
N GLU A 257 2.95 10.72 2.80
CA GLU A 257 1.69 11.37 3.18
C GLU A 257 0.71 10.43 3.89
N LEU A 258 0.96 9.12 3.87
CA LEU A 258 0.20 8.12 4.62
C LEU A 258 0.88 7.76 5.95
N VAL A 259 2.08 8.26 6.23
CA VAL A 259 2.80 8.08 7.49
C VAL A 259 2.25 9.07 8.52
N LYS A 260 1.08 8.77 9.08
CA LYS A 260 0.42 9.58 10.12
C LYS A 260 0.14 8.72 11.37
N PRO A 261 0.11 9.32 12.57
CA PRO A 261 -0.13 8.58 13.81
C PRO A 261 -1.60 8.17 13.98
N ASP A 262 -2.52 8.79 13.24
CA ASP A 262 -3.97 8.69 13.41
C ASP A 262 -4.63 8.14 12.14
N ASP A 263 -5.50 7.13 12.29
CA ASP A 263 -6.22 6.48 11.18
C ASP A 263 -7.14 7.46 10.45
N ALA A 264 -7.79 8.39 11.18
CA ALA A 264 -8.71 9.34 10.57
C ALA A 264 -7.99 10.26 9.56
N LYS A 265 -6.75 10.68 9.87
CA LYS A 265 -5.91 11.46 8.95
C LYS A 265 -5.51 10.66 7.72
N ILE A 266 -5.17 9.38 7.87
CA ILE A 266 -4.86 8.50 6.72
C ILE A 266 -6.10 8.30 5.85
N ALA A 267 -7.23 8.02 6.47
CA ALA A 267 -8.51 7.86 5.80
C ALA A 267 -8.91 9.12 5.03
N LYS A 268 -8.70 10.30 5.62
CA LYS A 268 -8.90 11.59 4.95
C LYS A 268 -8.02 11.74 3.71
N GLU A 269 -6.73 11.40 3.80
CA GLU A 269 -5.80 11.49 2.66
C GLU A 269 -6.18 10.50 1.52
N ILE A 270 -6.69 9.31 1.84
CA ILE A 270 -7.24 8.35 0.87
C ILE A 270 -8.49 8.91 0.20
N CYS A 271 -9.47 9.38 0.99
CA CYS A 271 -10.73 9.93 0.48
C CYS A 271 -10.47 11.11 -0.46
N MET A 272 -9.64 12.07 -0.05
CA MET A 272 -9.30 13.25 -0.85
C MET A 272 -8.74 12.88 -2.23
N ARG A 273 -7.75 12.00 -2.29
CA ARG A 273 -7.13 11.59 -3.57
C ARG A 273 -8.08 10.79 -4.43
N PHE A 274 -8.79 9.82 -3.84
CA PHE A 274 -9.72 8.99 -4.58
C PHE A 274 -10.87 9.81 -5.16
N LEU A 275 -11.49 10.69 -4.37
CA LEU A 275 -12.60 11.51 -4.83
C LEU A 275 -12.13 12.51 -5.91
N ALA A 276 -10.98 13.15 -5.73
CA ALA A 276 -10.44 14.09 -6.72
C ALA A 276 -10.15 13.43 -8.09
N LEU A 277 -9.56 12.23 -8.09
CA LEU A 277 -9.19 11.50 -9.31
C LEU A 277 -10.37 10.82 -10.03
N ASN A 278 -11.48 10.58 -9.33
CA ASN A 278 -12.61 9.83 -9.91
C ASN A 278 -13.88 10.66 -10.03
N ARG A 279 -13.88 11.92 -9.61
CA ARG A 279 -15.05 12.81 -9.53
C ARG A 279 -15.96 12.75 -10.75
N ASP A 280 -15.39 12.81 -11.94
CA ASP A 280 -16.10 12.86 -13.22
C ASP A 280 -16.66 11.49 -13.68
N ILE A 281 -16.21 10.39 -13.07
CA ILE A 281 -16.64 9.02 -13.42
C ILE A 281 -17.45 8.33 -12.31
N LEU A 282 -17.49 8.87 -11.09
CA LEU A 282 -18.24 8.30 -9.98
C LEU A 282 -19.76 8.33 -10.25
N THR A 283 -20.40 7.19 -10.05
CA THR A 283 -21.85 7.00 -10.23
C THR A 283 -22.55 7.01 -8.89
N LYS A 284 -23.89 7.12 -8.88
CA LYS A 284 -24.72 6.99 -7.68
C LYS A 284 -24.42 5.69 -6.93
N ASN A 285 -24.25 4.58 -7.65
CA ASN A 285 -23.91 3.28 -7.05
C ASN A 285 -22.55 3.31 -6.34
N HIS A 286 -21.54 3.97 -6.93
CA HIS A 286 -20.24 4.14 -6.27
C HIS A 286 -20.38 4.93 -4.96
N PHE A 287 -21.16 6.01 -4.96
CA PHE A 287 -21.42 6.78 -3.74
C PHE A 287 -22.17 5.96 -2.69
N TYR A 288 -23.21 5.22 -3.06
CA TYR A 288 -23.93 4.35 -2.12
C TYR A 288 -23.02 3.27 -1.51
N GLN A 289 -22.11 2.68 -2.29
CA GLN A 289 -21.13 1.73 -1.77
C GLN A 289 -20.18 2.40 -0.77
N MET A 290 -19.63 3.59 -1.10
CA MET A 290 -18.77 4.35 -0.20
C MET A 290 -19.46 4.67 1.14
N MET A 291 -20.75 4.93 1.12
CA MET A 291 -21.52 5.37 2.29
C MET A 291 -22.35 4.27 2.94
N SER A 292 -22.23 3.01 2.50
CA SER A 292 -23.16 1.91 2.84
C SER A 292 -23.32 1.64 4.34
N LEU A 293 -22.33 2.00 5.15
CA LEU A 293 -22.30 1.81 6.60
C LEU A 293 -22.48 3.12 7.39
N LEU A 294 -22.76 4.24 6.72
CA LEU A 294 -22.96 5.54 7.34
C LEU A 294 -24.43 5.77 7.69
N SER A 295 -24.68 6.24 8.91
CA SER A 295 -25.98 6.81 9.26
C SER A 295 -26.13 8.18 8.60
N ARG A 296 -27.35 8.53 8.16
CA ARG A 296 -27.65 9.90 7.73
C ARG A 296 -27.45 10.94 8.84
N SER A 297 -27.52 10.51 10.09
CA SER A 297 -27.26 11.35 11.27
C SER A 297 -25.79 11.36 11.72
N GLU A 298 -24.87 10.78 10.94
CA GLU A 298 -23.45 10.74 11.33
C GLU A 298 -22.80 12.11 11.12
N GLU A 299 -22.51 12.79 12.22
CA GLU A 299 -21.87 14.11 12.24
C GLU A 299 -20.35 14.04 12.51
N ASN A 300 -19.84 12.88 12.96
CA ASN A 300 -18.41 12.73 13.22
C ASN A 300 -17.63 12.54 11.91
N GLU A 301 -16.94 13.61 11.48
CA GLU A 301 -16.12 13.60 10.26
C GLU A 301 -15.07 12.48 10.23
N GLU A 302 -14.42 12.19 11.35
CA GLU A 302 -13.39 11.14 11.41
C GLU A 302 -13.98 9.78 11.06
N LYS A 303 -15.16 9.48 11.62
CA LYS A 303 -15.89 8.23 11.34
C LYS A 303 -16.38 8.18 9.89
N VAL A 304 -16.79 9.32 9.32
CA VAL A 304 -17.13 9.41 7.89
C VAL A 304 -15.91 9.06 7.04
N TYR A 305 -14.75 9.68 7.29
CA TYR A 305 -13.52 9.38 6.54
C TYR A 305 -13.14 7.92 6.66
N GLN A 306 -13.11 7.37 7.88
CA GLN A 306 -12.73 5.99 8.13
C GLN A 306 -13.64 5.00 7.41
N THR A 307 -14.95 5.21 7.45
CA THR A 307 -15.92 4.34 6.79
C THR A 307 -15.78 4.41 5.27
N VAL A 308 -15.72 5.62 4.71
CA VAL A 308 -15.59 5.82 3.27
C VAL A 308 -14.27 5.25 2.76
N ALA A 309 -13.15 5.50 3.45
CA ALA A 309 -11.86 4.94 3.09
C ALA A 309 -11.83 3.41 3.17
N SER A 310 -12.55 2.78 4.13
CA SER A 310 -12.68 1.32 4.21
C SER A 310 -13.35 0.81 2.94
N ASN A 311 -14.52 1.36 2.62
CA ASN A 311 -15.32 0.92 1.48
C ASN A 311 -14.59 1.18 0.13
N ILE A 312 -13.79 2.25 0.04
CA ILE A 312 -12.92 2.48 -1.11
C ILE A 312 -11.90 1.34 -1.27
N MET A 313 -11.17 1.01 -0.20
CA MET A 313 -10.08 0.03 -0.22
C MET A 313 -10.57 -1.41 -0.32
N ASP A 314 -11.70 -1.74 0.33
CA ASP A 314 -12.19 -3.11 0.48
C ASP A 314 -13.23 -3.51 -0.57
N ASP A 315 -13.95 -2.55 -1.15
CA ASP A 315 -14.98 -2.81 -2.16
C ASP A 315 -14.64 -2.15 -3.49
N LEU A 316 -14.59 -0.81 -3.53
CA LEU A 316 -14.50 -0.08 -4.79
C LEU A 316 -13.23 -0.40 -5.58
N LEU A 317 -12.09 -0.57 -4.92
CA LEU A 317 -10.84 -0.92 -5.59
C LEU A 317 -10.63 -2.44 -5.75
N LYS A 318 -11.53 -3.26 -5.19
CA LYS A 318 -11.51 -4.74 -5.26
C LYS A 318 -12.64 -5.29 -6.13
N GLN A 319 -12.81 -4.75 -7.34
CA GLN A 319 -13.87 -5.15 -8.26
C GLN A 319 -13.65 -6.53 -8.91
N LEU A 320 -14.76 -7.22 -9.18
CA LEU A 320 -14.73 -8.51 -9.89
C LEU A 320 -14.54 -8.36 -11.39
N LYS A 321 -15.14 -7.35 -12.03
CA LYS A 321 -15.15 -7.21 -13.50
C LYS A 321 -14.53 -5.90 -13.97
N GLU A 322 -14.96 -4.79 -13.39
CA GLU A 322 -14.49 -3.45 -13.78
C GLU A 322 -13.04 -3.24 -13.36
N LYS A 323 -12.23 -2.69 -14.27
CA LYS A 323 -10.81 -2.50 -14.02
C LYS A 323 -10.60 -1.33 -13.06
N THR A 324 -9.80 -1.58 -12.04
CA THR A 324 -9.41 -0.59 -11.03
C THR A 324 -7.90 -0.62 -10.88
N LEU A 325 -7.30 0.51 -10.54
CA LEU A 325 -5.86 0.58 -10.32
C LEU A 325 -5.54 1.32 -9.02
N ILE A 326 -4.63 0.73 -8.26
CA ILE A 326 -3.96 1.40 -7.16
C ILE A 326 -2.48 1.54 -7.51
N VAL A 327 -1.96 2.77 -7.38
CA VAL A 327 -0.54 3.07 -7.54
C VAL A 327 -0.05 3.77 -6.29
N ILE A 328 0.87 3.13 -5.55
CA ILE A 328 1.53 3.74 -4.39
C ILE A 328 3.03 3.89 -4.71
N ASP A 329 3.48 5.14 -4.84
CA ASP A 329 4.90 5.47 -5.00
C ASP A 329 5.56 5.76 -3.65
N GLU A 330 6.88 5.57 -3.59
CA GLU A 330 7.69 5.58 -2.37
C GLU A 330 7.17 4.67 -1.24
N HIS A 331 6.53 3.56 -1.62
CA HIS A 331 5.90 2.57 -0.73
C HIS A 331 6.80 2.06 0.41
N LYS A 332 8.13 2.06 0.22
CA LYS A 332 9.10 1.67 1.26
C LYS A 332 8.92 2.43 2.56
N ILE A 333 8.56 3.71 2.49
CA ILE A 333 8.53 4.61 3.66
C ILE A 333 7.52 4.16 4.72
N LEU A 334 6.49 3.39 4.33
CA LEU A 334 5.52 2.78 5.25
C LEU A 334 6.16 1.74 6.20
N PHE A 335 7.35 1.24 5.87
CA PHE A 335 8.07 0.19 6.60
C PHE A 335 9.34 0.68 7.30
N GLU A 336 9.64 1.99 7.22
CA GLU A 336 10.76 2.58 7.95
C GLU A 336 10.49 2.71 9.46
N PRO A 337 9.28 3.11 9.91
CA PRO A 337 8.95 3.11 11.33
C PRO A 337 8.91 1.70 11.93
N ASP A 338 9.23 1.60 13.22
CA ASP A 338 9.08 0.36 14.00
C ASP A 338 8.02 0.55 15.11
N PRO A 339 6.94 -0.24 15.15
CA PRO A 339 6.50 -1.15 14.08
C PRO A 339 6.07 -0.40 12.80
N PRO A 340 6.09 -1.06 11.63
CA PRO A 340 5.63 -0.52 10.35
C PRO A 340 4.24 0.10 10.41
N ILE A 341 3.98 1.12 9.59
CA ILE A 341 2.69 1.81 9.56
C ILE A 341 1.52 0.84 9.30
N PRO A 342 1.59 -0.14 8.38
CA PRO A 342 0.51 -1.11 8.18
C PRO A 342 0.21 -2.00 9.40
N HIS A 343 1.12 -2.14 10.37
CA HIS A 343 0.83 -2.81 11.64
C HIS A 343 0.04 -1.91 12.59
N LYS A 344 0.36 -0.60 12.60
CA LYS A 344 -0.33 0.39 13.43
C LYS A 344 -1.71 0.73 12.87
N GLN A 345 -1.87 0.64 11.55
CA GLN A 345 -3.03 1.12 10.81
C GLN A 345 -3.57 0.02 9.90
N ILE A 346 -4.54 -0.74 10.41
CA ILE A 346 -5.04 -1.98 9.78
C ILE A 346 -5.59 -1.77 8.36
N ARG A 347 -6.06 -0.56 8.05
CA ARG A 347 -6.52 -0.15 6.72
C ARG A 347 -5.44 -0.22 5.65
N LEU A 348 -4.18 0.00 6.02
CA LEU A 348 -3.05 -0.11 5.09
C LEU A 348 -2.46 -1.52 5.05
N ASN A 349 -3.01 -2.47 5.82
CA ASN A 349 -2.57 -3.87 5.80
C ASN A 349 -2.56 -4.49 4.38
N PRO A 350 -3.51 -4.19 3.46
CA PRO A 350 -3.42 -4.68 2.08
C PRO A 350 -2.20 -4.20 1.29
N LEU A 351 -1.53 -3.12 1.71
CA LEU A 351 -0.29 -2.63 1.09
C LEU A 351 0.94 -3.41 1.59
N MET A 352 0.87 -3.97 2.81
CA MET A 352 1.87 -4.91 3.32
C MET A 352 1.65 -6.33 2.80
N HIS A 353 0.40 -6.78 2.73
CA HIS A 353 0.01 -8.13 2.34
C HIS A 353 -0.73 -8.11 1.01
N LEU A 354 0.02 -8.13 -0.10
CA LEU A 354 -0.56 -8.00 -1.45
C LEU A 354 -1.51 -9.13 -1.86
N ASN A 355 -1.53 -10.25 -1.13
CA ASN A 355 -2.54 -11.30 -1.27
C ASN A 355 -3.94 -10.87 -0.77
N ALA A 356 -4.05 -9.83 0.06
CA ALA A 356 -5.33 -9.26 0.52
C ALA A 356 -6.18 -8.70 -0.63
N TRP A 357 -5.56 -8.41 -1.78
CA TRP A 357 -6.23 -8.06 -3.03
C TRP A 357 -6.72 -9.31 -3.78
N ASN A 358 -7.36 -10.25 -3.08
CA ASN A 358 -7.89 -11.56 -3.49
C ASN A 358 -7.78 -11.92 -5.00
N GLN A 359 -7.22 -13.10 -5.31
CA GLN A 359 -7.03 -13.57 -6.70
C GLN A 359 -8.31 -13.51 -7.54
N GLU A 360 -9.49 -13.73 -6.97
CA GLU A 360 -10.77 -13.77 -7.71
C GLU A 360 -11.24 -12.39 -8.20
N ARG A 361 -10.66 -11.29 -7.70
CA ARG A 361 -11.02 -9.91 -8.09
C ARG A 361 -10.42 -9.54 -9.44
N LYS A 362 -10.96 -10.09 -10.53
CA LYS A 362 -10.37 -9.99 -11.88
C LYS A 362 -10.17 -8.57 -12.40
N GLY A 363 -10.94 -7.60 -11.91
CA GLY A 363 -10.79 -6.18 -12.23
C GLY A 363 -9.66 -5.48 -11.46
N CYS A 364 -9.25 -6.00 -10.32
CA CYS A 364 -8.31 -5.34 -9.42
C CYS A 364 -6.87 -5.37 -9.95
N ARG A 365 -6.23 -4.19 -9.98
CA ARG A 365 -4.81 -4.00 -10.29
C ARG A 365 -4.13 -3.21 -9.18
N VAL A 366 -2.96 -3.68 -8.73
CA VAL A 366 -2.16 -3.02 -7.71
C VAL A 366 -0.73 -2.89 -8.18
N VAL A 367 -0.20 -1.67 -8.14
CA VAL A 367 1.19 -1.38 -8.42
C VAL A 367 1.77 -0.62 -7.22
N VAL A 368 2.83 -1.17 -6.64
CA VAL A 368 3.60 -0.48 -5.61
C VAL A 368 5.03 -0.33 -6.10
N THR A 369 5.65 0.79 -5.75
CA THR A 369 7.06 1.06 -6.04
C THR A 369 7.66 1.77 -4.84
N GLY A 370 8.95 1.56 -4.60
CA GLY A 370 9.68 2.41 -3.69
C GLY A 370 11.16 2.42 -4.00
N THR A 371 11.82 3.47 -3.52
CA THR A 371 13.27 3.57 -3.60
C THR A 371 13.89 2.42 -2.79
N ALA A 372 14.69 1.55 -3.42
CA ALA A 372 15.45 0.55 -2.66
C ALA A 372 14.53 -0.36 -1.80
N HIS A 373 13.62 -1.05 -2.50
CA HIS A 373 12.47 -1.79 -1.95
C HIS A 373 12.80 -3.23 -1.50
N ALA A 374 14.08 -3.61 -1.44
CA ALA A 374 14.47 -5.00 -1.35
C ALA A 374 14.21 -5.61 0.04
N LYS A 375 14.27 -4.82 1.12
CA LYS A 375 13.76 -5.24 2.44
C LYS A 375 12.28 -5.64 2.39
N PHE A 376 11.45 -4.88 1.68
CA PHE A 376 10.03 -5.23 1.56
C PHE A 376 9.85 -6.54 0.79
N GLU A 377 10.57 -6.69 -0.33
CA GLU A 377 10.53 -7.92 -1.13
C GLU A 377 10.89 -9.14 -0.29
N GLN A 378 11.95 -9.06 0.51
CA GLN A 378 12.41 -10.20 1.31
C GLN A 378 11.47 -10.53 2.46
N VAL A 379 11.00 -9.52 3.19
CA VAL A 379 10.24 -9.71 4.43
C VAL A 379 8.77 -10.03 4.15
N TYR A 380 8.18 -9.41 3.13
CA TYR A 380 6.73 -9.45 2.91
C TYR A 380 6.30 -10.17 1.62
N LEU A 381 7.19 -10.39 0.64
CA LEU A 381 6.88 -11.22 -0.52
C LEU A 381 7.41 -12.65 -0.31
N LYS A 382 6.51 -13.57 0.08
CA LYS A 382 6.83 -14.98 0.30
C LYS A 382 7.01 -15.75 -1.02
N ASP A 383 7.53 -16.97 -0.92
CA ASP A 383 7.66 -17.90 -2.05
C ASP A 383 6.32 -18.06 -2.80
N GLY A 384 6.38 -17.93 -4.13
CA GLY A 384 5.21 -17.89 -5.02
C GLY A 384 4.73 -16.49 -5.42
N MET A 385 5.22 -15.43 -4.76
CA MET A 385 4.92 -14.03 -5.13
C MET A 385 6.04 -13.37 -5.96
N THR A 386 7.12 -14.11 -6.25
CA THR A 386 8.29 -13.60 -6.99
C THR A 386 7.96 -13.17 -8.42
N ASN A 387 6.88 -13.69 -9.01
CA ASN A 387 6.37 -13.27 -10.31
C ASN A 387 5.62 -11.92 -10.26
N TRP A 388 5.41 -11.34 -9.07
CA TRP A 388 4.85 -9.99 -8.93
C TRP A 388 5.93 -8.91 -9.05
N ILE A 389 7.21 -9.27 -8.90
CA ILE A 389 8.31 -8.30 -8.98
C ILE A 389 8.63 -8.02 -10.45
N ILE A 390 8.65 -6.73 -10.80
CA ILE A 390 9.15 -6.24 -12.08
C ILE A 390 10.43 -5.49 -11.82
N PHE A 391 11.52 -5.90 -12.46
CA PHE A 391 12.78 -5.17 -12.37
C PHE A 391 12.80 -4.02 -13.37
N VAL A 392 12.96 -2.80 -12.86
CA VAL A 392 13.19 -1.58 -13.61
C VAL A 392 14.68 -1.38 -13.72
N SER A 393 15.19 -1.45 -14.94
CA SER A 393 16.61 -1.36 -15.28
C SER A 393 16.94 0.03 -15.86
N PRO A 394 18.23 0.34 -16.10
CA PRO A 394 18.59 1.51 -16.89
C PRO A 394 17.89 1.52 -18.27
N LEU A 395 17.77 2.72 -18.86
CA LEU A 395 17.03 2.91 -20.10
C LEU A 395 17.65 2.16 -21.28
N SER A 396 16.83 1.81 -22.27
CA SER A 396 17.33 1.31 -23.55
C SER A 396 18.22 2.36 -24.22
N SER A 397 19.14 1.93 -25.09
CA SER A 397 20.02 2.87 -25.80
C SER A 397 19.23 3.89 -26.63
N VAL A 398 18.13 3.47 -27.24
CA VAL A 398 17.26 4.32 -28.06
C VAL A 398 16.62 5.41 -27.22
N ILE A 399 16.01 5.04 -26.09
CA ILE A 399 15.34 6.00 -25.19
C ILE A 399 16.36 6.92 -24.52
N PHE A 400 17.46 6.38 -24.02
CA PHE A 400 18.49 7.18 -23.38
C PHE A 400 19.09 8.22 -24.33
N ASN A 401 19.33 7.87 -25.59
CA ASN A 401 19.83 8.82 -26.59
C ASN A 401 18.84 9.97 -26.83
N LYS A 402 17.53 9.71 -26.81
CA LYS A 402 16.51 10.76 -26.90
C LYS A 402 16.53 11.68 -25.68
N LEU A 403 16.61 11.12 -24.47
CA LEU A 403 16.75 11.91 -23.24
C LEU A 403 18.01 12.78 -23.26
N LEU A 404 19.15 12.18 -23.60
CA LEU A 404 20.44 12.87 -23.70
C LEU A 404 20.41 14.00 -24.73
N SER A 405 19.72 13.81 -25.86
CA SER A 405 19.60 14.83 -26.91
C SER A 405 18.88 16.11 -26.49
N MET A 406 18.16 16.09 -25.36
CA MET A 406 17.54 17.29 -24.80
C MET A 406 18.58 18.23 -24.13
N ASN A 407 19.79 17.73 -23.85
CA ASN A 407 20.89 18.51 -23.30
C ASN A 407 21.92 18.86 -24.38
N ASN A 408 21.88 20.10 -24.86
CA ASN A 408 22.73 20.56 -25.98
C ASN A 408 24.25 20.40 -25.74
N VAL A 409 24.71 20.44 -24.48
CA VAL A 409 26.14 20.36 -24.15
C VAL A 409 26.60 18.91 -24.10
N LEU A 410 25.88 18.07 -23.35
CA LEU A 410 26.18 16.64 -23.21
C LEU A 410 25.88 15.84 -24.48
N SER A 411 25.06 16.38 -25.38
CA SER A 411 24.79 15.79 -26.69
C SER A 411 25.64 16.39 -27.84
N SER A 412 26.57 17.30 -27.54
CA SER A 412 27.26 18.13 -28.54
C SER A 412 28.13 17.34 -29.53
N THR A 413 28.87 16.34 -29.07
CA THR A 413 29.74 15.52 -29.91
C THR A 413 29.53 14.03 -29.64
N LYS A 414 29.86 13.18 -30.62
CA LYS A 414 29.80 11.72 -30.46
C LYS A 414 30.68 11.23 -29.30
N ILE A 415 31.89 11.77 -29.18
CA ILE A 415 32.85 11.38 -28.13
C ILE A 415 32.26 11.65 -26.73
N ILE A 416 31.67 12.85 -26.53
CA ILE A 416 31.03 13.21 -25.27
C ILE A 416 29.83 12.30 -25.00
N ARG A 417 28.96 12.09 -26.00
CA ARG A 417 27.78 11.24 -25.87
C ARG A 417 28.13 9.80 -25.49
N ASP A 418 29.12 9.22 -26.15
CA ASP A 418 29.57 7.85 -25.90
C ASP A 418 30.12 7.74 -24.47
N LYS A 419 30.92 8.72 -24.03
CA LYS A 419 31.46 8.77 -22.66
C LYS A 419 30.38 8.96 -21.59
N VAL A 420 29.40 9.83 -21.82
CA VAL A 420 28.25 10.03 -20.92
C VAL A 420 27.41 8.75 -20.82
N THR A 421 27.18 8.07 -21.95
CA THR A 421 26.45 6.80 -21.99
C THR A 421 27.16 5.71 -21.19
N GLU A 422 28.49 5.64 -21.30
CA GLU A 422 29.33 4.73 -20.52
C GLU A 422 29.26 5.02 -19.02
N ILE A 423 29.60 6.25 -18.59
CA ILE A 423 29.70 6.63 -17.17
C ILE A 423 28.37 6.47 -16.44
N THR A 424 27.27 6.86 -17.08
CA THR A 424 25.94 6.81 -16.45
C THR A 424 25.29 5.42 -16.55
N ASN A 425 25.82 4.53 -17.41
CA ASN A 425 25.18 3.29 -17.82
C ASN A 425 23.68 3.47 -18.16
N ARG A 426 23.34 4.61 -18.78
CA ARG A 426 21.97 4.98 -19.17
C ARG A 426 20.98 5.14 -18.01
N VAL A 427 21.47 5.42 -16.80
CA VAL A 427 20.62 5.71 -15.63
C VAL A 427 20.21 7.19 -15.67
N PRO A 428 18.90 7.51 -15.74
CA PRO A 428 18.42 8.89 -15.83
C PRO A 428 18.95 9.80 -14.73
N ARG A 429 18.91 9.36 -13.47
CA ARG A 429 19.37 10.19 -12.34
C ARG A 429 20.86 10.49 -12.38
N GLU A 430 21.70 9.55 -12.82
CA GLU A 430 23.13 9.82 -12.94
C GLU A 430 23.39 10.82 -14.09
N LEU A 431 22.60 10.77 -15.17
CA LEU A 431 22.65 11.78 -16.23
C LEU A 431 22.24 13.18 -15.72
N MET A 432 21.20 13.27 -14.87
CA MET A 432 20.78 14.54 -14.27
C MET A 432 21.84 15.12 -13.34
N LYS A 433 22.40 14.30 -12.44
CA LYS A 433 23.52 14.71 -11.56
C LYS A 433 24.72 15.21 -12.35
N LEU A 434 25.07 14.50 -13.42
CA LEU A 434 26.18 14.86 -14.30
C LEU A 434 25.92 16.22 -14.98
N SER A 435 24.70 16.45 -15.48
CA SER A 435 24.32 17.75 -16.06
C SER A 435 24.40 18.89 -15.05
N ASN A 436 23.93 18.68 -13.82
CA ASN A 436 23.95 19.72 -12.79
C ASN A 436 25.39 20.05 -12.38
N GLY A 437 26.22 19.02 -12.14
CA GLY A 437 27.63 19.21 -11.84
C GLY A 437 28.39 19.92 -12.96
N LEU A 438 28.01 19.71 -14.24
CA LEU A 438 28.62 20.42 -15.36
C LEU A 438 28.26 21.91 -15.34
N ASN A 439 26.99 22.24 -15.08
CA ASN A 439 26.53 23.64 -14.99
C ASN A 439 27.26 24.40 -13.87
N ASP A 440 27.45 23.74 -12.72
CA ASP A 440 28.14 24.32 -11.56
C ASP A 440 29.63 24.57 -11.82
N ASN A 441 30.31 23.67 -12.55
CA ASN A 441 31.76 23.74 -12.76
C ASN A 441 32.19 24.49 -14.03
N CYS A 442 31.37 24.48 -15.08
CA CYS A 442 31.74 25.02 -16.40
C CYS A 442 30.93 26.27 -16.83
N GLY A 443 29.88 26.63 -16.08
CA GLY A 443 28.98 27.74 -16.41
C GLY A 443 28.17 27.51 -17.70
N ASN A 444 27.10 28.29 -17.91
CA ASN A 444 26.18 28.18 -19.06
C ASN A 444 26.79 28.61 -20.42
N SER A 445 28.11 28.54 -20.61
CA SER A 445 28.73 29.03 -21.83
C SER A 445 28.48 28.08 -23.01
N LYS A 446 27.97 28.60 -24.12
CA LYS A 446 27.67 27.83 -25.35
C LYS A 446 28.92 27.27 -26.05
N ASN A 447 30.12 27.59 -25.57
CA ASN A 447 31.41 27.25 -26.18
C ASN A 447 32.37 26.60 -25.15
N ILE A 448 31.91 25.58 -24.42
CA ILE A 448 32.82 24.79 -23.58
C ILE A 448 33.66 23.90 -24.49
N ASP A 449 34.98 23.99 -24.36
CA ASP A 449 35.94 23.11 -25.04
C ASP A 449 35.65 21.63 -24.71
N THR A 450 35.63 20.79 -25.74
CA THR A 450 35.42 19.33 -25.60
C THR A 450 36.40 18.73 -24.60
N SER A 451 37.65 19.18 -24.57
CA SER A 451 38.67 18.69 -23.63
C SER A 451 38.29 18.98 -22.17
N LYS A 452 37.72 20.16 -21.90
CA LYS A 452 37.22 20.52 -20.56
C LYS A 452 36.05 19.64 -20.13
N ILE A 453 35.12 19.37 -21.05
CA ILE A 453 33.99 18.48 -20.78
C ILE A 453 34.50 17.07 -20.47
N ILE A 454 35.42 16.53 -21.28
CA ILE A 454 36.01 15.20 -21.03
C ILE A 454 36.71 15.14 -19.68
N ASN A 455 37.51 16.14 -19.30
CA ASN A 455 38.17 16.19 -18.00
C ASN A 455 37.15 16.22 -16.85
N PHE A 456 36.07 17.00 -16.99
CA PHE A 456 34.97 16.99 -16.03
C PHE A 456 34.30 15.61 -15.92
N LEU A 457 34.04 14.94 -17.06
CA LEU A 457 33.43 13.60 -17.06
C LEU A 457 34.31 12.57 -16.33
N ILE A 458 35.63 12.64 -16.51
CA ILE A 458 36.59 11.77 -15.80
C ILE A 458 36.56 12.06 -14.30
N GLN A 459 36.58 13.35 -13.91
CA GLN A 459 36.52 13.74 -12.50
C GLN A 459 35.21 13.29 -11.86
N PHE A 460 34.08 13.51 -12.55
CA PHE A 460 32.76 13.07 -12.10
C PHE A 460 32.73 11.54 -11.88
N GLU A 461 33.28 10.74 -12.79
CA GLU A 461 33.34 9.29 -12.61
C GLU A 461 34.16 8.89 -11.36
N GLN A 462 35.27 9.59 -11.09
CA GLN A 462 36.11 9.37 -9.90
C GLN A 462 35.39 9.76 -8.60
N ASP A 463 34.74 10.93 -8.57
CA ASP A 463 34.00 11.42 -7.41
C ASP A 463 32.82 10.49 -7.09
N ARG A 464 32.07 10.08 -8.13
CA ARG A 464 30.96 9.13 -7.97
C ARG A 464 31.44 7.75 -7.49
N ASN A 465 32.62 7.30 -7.91
CA ASN A 465 33.21 6.07 -7.40
C ASN A 465 33.50 6.18 -5.90
N LEU A 466 34.10 7.29 -5.46
CA LEU A 466 34.37 7.54 -4.05
C LEU A 466 33.08 7.61 -3.21
N ASP A 467 32.06 8.31 -3.71
CA ASP A 467 30.74 8.38 -3.06
C ASP A 467 30.14 6.98 -2.85
N PHE A 468 30.12 6.16 -3.91
CA PHE A 468 29.58 4.82 -3.84
C PHE A 468 30.39 3.91 -2.92
N PHE A 469 31.73 4.04 -2.93
CA PHE A 469 32.60 3.28 -2.04
C PHE A 469 32.35 3.64 -0.58
N ASN A 470 32.27 4.93 -0.25
CA ASN A 470 32.00 5.42 1.10
C ASN A 470 30.63 4.92 1.60
N VAL A 471 29.59 5.00 0.75
CA VAL A 471 28.25 4.48 1.07
C VAL A 471 28.28 2.98 1.35
N ALA A 472 28.95 2.20 0.50
CA ALA A 472 29.03 0.75 0.67
C ALA A 472 29.88 0.34 1.90
N GLN A 473 31.02 1.01 2.11
CA GLN A 473 31.94 0.76 3.23
C GLN A 473 31.31 1.13 4.57
N ASN A 474 30.63 2.27 4.65
CA ASN A 474 29.90 2.69 5.85
C ASN A 474 28.81 1.68 6.20
N TYR A 475 28.04 1.21 5.22
CA TYR A 475 27.02 0.19 5.43
C TYR A 475 27.63 -1.12 5.94
N TYR A 476 28.67 -1.61 5.27
CA TYR A 476 29.39 -2.82 5.67
C TYR A 476 29.94 -2.74 7.11
N THR A 477 30.52 -1.59 7.48
CA THR A 477 31.23 -1.41 8.75
C THR A 477 30.29 -1.15 9.93
N HIS A 478 29.18 -0.45 9.72
CA HIS A 478 28.32 0.01 10.81
C HIS A 478 26.96 -0.69 10.89
N HIS A 479 26.46 -1.26 9.79
CA HIS A 479 25.10 -1.82 9.73
C HIS A 479 25.05 -3.34 9.63
N LEU A 480 26.11 -3.98 9.12
CA LEU A 480 26.16 -5.44 9.02
C LEU A 480 26.74 -6.08 10.27
N ASN A 481 26.10 -7.17 10.72
CA ASN A 481 26.64 -8.06 11.74
C ASN A 481 27.73 -9.00 11.19
N LEU A 482 28.42 -9.73 12.05
CA LEU A 482 29.55 -10.60 11.67
C LEU A 482 29.18 -11.65 10.60
N THR A 483 28.01 -12.27 10.72
CA THR A 483 27.53 -13.30 9.77
C THR A 483 27.20 -12.69 8.40
N GLN A 484 26.60 -11.51 8.38
CA GLN A 484 26.29 -10.78 7.14
C GLN A 484 27.58 -10.33 6.44
N ARG A 485 28.56 -9.80 7.18
CA ARG A 485 29.87 -9.40 6.62
C ARG A 485 30.59 -10.54 5.92
N TYR A 486 30.54 -11.73 6.51
CA TYR A 486 31.09 -12.93 5.89
C TYR A 486 30.39 -13.27 4.57
N SER A 487 29.06 -13.14 4.54
CA SER A 487 28.24 -13.39 3.34
C SER A 487 28.46 -12.36 2.24
N THR A 488 28.79 -11.10 2.61
CA THR A 488 29.05 -10.01 1.66
C THR A 488 30.16 -10.32 0.66
N ARG A 489 31.28 -10.91 1.11
CA ARG A 489 32.39 -11.24 0.20
C ARG A 489 31.94 -12.23 -0.88
N HIS A 490 31.25 -13.28 -0.46
CA HIS A 490 30.71 -14.30 -1.38
C HIS A 490 29.68 -13.70 -2.35
N ALA A 491 28.79 -12.83 -1.86
CA ALA A 491 27.82 -12.14 -2.69
C ALA A 491 28.51 -11.29 -3.78
N LEU A 492 29.55 -10.53 -3.42
CA LEU A 492 30.32 -9.72 -4.37
C LEU A 492 31.04 -10.61 -5.40
N ALA A 493 31.73 -11.67 -4.96
CA ALA A 493 32.37 -12.63 -5.86
C ALA A 493 31.37 -13.26 -6.85
N SER A 494 30.19 -13.65 -6.37
CA SER A 494 29.14 -14.24 -7.21
C SER A 494 28.61 -13.32 -8.31
N MET A 495 28.71 -11.99 -8.12
CA MET A 495 28.30 -11.01 -9.12
C MET A 495 29.37 -10.80 -10.20
N PHE A 496 30.65 -10.92 -9.85
CA PHE A 496 31.75 -10.66 -10.77
C PHE A 496 32.28 -11.93 -11.46
N LEU A 497 32.09 -13.10 -10.86
CA LEU A 497 32.55 -14.37 -11.41
C LEU A 497 31.46 -15.03 -12.28
N PRO A 498 31.78 -15.42 -13.52
CA PRO A 498 30.84 -16.09 -14.41
C PRO A 498 30.54 -17.50 -13.91
N ARG A 499 29.27 -17.78 -13.58
CA ARG A 499 28.84 -19.13 -13.19
C ARG A 499 28.26 -19.91 -14.36
N LYS A 500 28.54 -21.22 -14.42
CA LYS A 500 28.03 -22.10 -15.47
C LYS A 500 26.55 -22.44 -15.24
N GLU A 501 25.87 -22.78 -16.33
CA GLU A 501 24.46 -23.17 -16.30
C GLU A 501 24.32 -24.54 -15.63
N GLY A 502 24.03 -24.56 -14.34
CA GLY A 502 23.95 -25.80 -13.55
C GLY A 502 24.63 -25.71 -12.19
N ASP A 503 25.40 -24.65 -11.93
CA ASP A 503 25.93 -24.36 -10.60
C ASP A 503 24.76 -24.01 -9.67
N ILE A 504 24.31 -25.01 -8.93
CA ILE A 504 23.35 -24.84 -7.86
C ILE A 504 24.16 -24.34 -6.66
N ASP A 505 24.11 -23.03 -6.40
CA ASP A 505 24.38 -22.53 -5.06
C ASP A 505 23.34 -23.17 -4.14
N ARG A 506 23.69 -24.31 -3.55
CA ARG A 506 22.90 -24.94 -2.50
C ARG A 506 22.75 -23.99 -1.30
N ASP A 507 23.64 -23.00 -1.19
CA ASP A 507 23.62 -21.89 -0.26
C ASP A 507 23.15 -20.57 -0.90
N ARG A 508 21.93 -20.53 -1.43
CA ARG A 508 21.20 -19.26 -1.68
C ARG A 508 20.87 -18.51 -0.36
N LYS A 509 21.82 -18.39 0.57
CA LYS A 509 21.72 -17.47 1.70
C LYS A 509 22.44 -16.17 1.32
N GLY A 510 21.68 -15.27 0.70
CA GLY A 510 21.90 -13.83 0.72
C GLY A 510 22.92 -13.28 -0.28
N PHE A 511 22.52 -13.11 -1.54
CA PHE A 511 22.98 -11.90 -2.24
C PHE A 511 22.28 -10.74 -1.53
N ASP A 512 22.97 -10.12 -0.58
CA ASP A 512 22.32 -9.22 0.36
C ASP A 512 21.75 -8.01 -0.40
N HIS A 513 20.42 -7.98 -0.39
CA HIS A 513 19.50 -6.94 -0.81
C HIS A 513 19.96 -5.51 -0.51
N TRP A 514 20.85 -5.30 0.45
CA TRP A 514 21.36 -3.96 0.77
C TRP A 514 22.10 -3.32 -0.39
N PHE A 515 22.77 -4.04 -1.28
CA PHE A 515 23.37 -3.42 -2.48
C PHE A 515 22.31 -2.82 -3.42
N VAL A 516 21.16 -3.50 -3.53
CA VAL A 516 20.00 -2.98 -4.23
C VAL A 516 19.40 -1.81 -3.45
N ASP A 517 19.39 -1.88 -2.11
CA ASP A 517 18.85 -0.82 -1.27
C ASP A 517 19.72 0.43 -1.18
N LEU A 518 21.04 0.30 -1.37
CA LEU A 518 21.95 1.43 -1.52
C LEU A 518 21.94 1.99 -2.96
N GLY A 519 21.19 1.35 -3.87
CA GLY A 519 21.10 1.76 -5.27
C GLY A 519 22.35 1.46 -6.08
N LEU A 520 23.24 0.55 -5.62
CA LEU A 520 24.50 0.22 -6.27
C LEU A 520 24.36 -0.87 -7.34
N VAL A 521 23.26 -1.63 -7.31
CA VAL A 521 23.03 -2.79 -8.16
C VAL A 521 21.60 -2.74 -8.71
N TYR A 522 21.46 -3.07 -10.00
CA TYR A 522 20.16 -3.37 -10.61
C TYR A 522 20.05 -4.86 -10.94
N ARG A 523 18.82 -5.32 -11.12
CA ARG A 523 18.49 -6.71 -11.41
C ARG A 523 17.85 -6.82 -12.78
N ILE A 524 18.14 -7.91 -13.48
CA ILE A 524 17.44 -8.28 -14.72
C ILE A 524 17.07 -9.76 -14.65
N LYS A 525 15.97 -10.12 -15.30
CA LYS A 525 15.57 -11.52 -15.46
C LYS A 525 16.04 -12.01 -16.83
N PHE A 526 16.96 -12.96 -16.85
CA PHE A 526 17.48 -13.57 -18.08
C PHE A 526 17.34 -15.09 -17.99
N ARG A 527 16.68 -15.71 -18.98
CA ARG A 527 16.43 -17.17 -19.03
C ARG A 527 15.88 -17.75 -17.71
N GLY A 528 14.94 -17.03 -17.08
CA GLY A 528 14.32 -17.46 -15.82
C GLY A 528 15.16 -17.24 -14.56
N ARG A 529 16.42 -16.79 -14.68
CA ARG A 529 17.31 -16.48 -13.56
C ARG A 529 17.40 -14.97 -13.34
N VAL A 530 17.53 -14.55 -12.08
CA VAL A 530 17.80 -13.16 -11.72
C VAL A 530 19.31 -12.95 -11.74
N GLN A 531 19.76 -11.97 -12.52
CA GLN A 531 21.15 -11.53 -12.56
C GLN A 531 21.29 -10.18 -11.88
N HIS A 532 22.43 -9.96 -11.23
CA HIS A 532 22.78 -8.74 -10.53
C HIS A 532 23.87 -8.02 -11.32
N HIS A 533 23.68 -6.73 -11.56
CA HIS A 533 24.60 -5.91 -12.34
C HIS A 533 24.89 -4.61 -11.59
N PRO A 534 26.16 -4.17 -11.51
CA PRO A 534 26.48 -2.86 -10.95
C PRO A 534 25.74 -1.74 -11.69
N LEU A 535 25.29 -0.71 -10.96
CA LEU A 535 24.49 0.39 -11.51
C LEU A 535 25.19 1.06 -12.69
N CYS A 536 26.48 1.36 -12.55
CA CYS A 536 27.33 2.00 -13.54
C CYS A 536 28.82 1.65 -13.28
N PRO A 537 29.77 2.05 -14.15
CA PRO A 537 31.20 1.79 -13.95
C PRO A 537 31.75 2.26 -12.60
N ALA A 538 31.33 3.44 -12.13
CA ALA A 538 31.71 3.95 -10.82
C ALA A 538 31.24 3.03 -9.68
N ALA A 539 29.99 2.55 -9.72
CA ALA A 539 29.47 1.59 -8.74
C ALA A 539 30.20 0.23 -8.83
N LYS A 540 30.53 -0.23 -10.04
CA LYS A 540 31.34 -1.44 -10.25
C LYS A 540 32.69 -1.34 -9.55
N ASN A 541 33.40 -0.23 -9.77
CA ASN A 541 34.72 0.01 -9.19
C ASN A 541 34.64 0.09 -7.66
N ALA A 542 33.64 0.80 -7.12
CA ALA A 542 33.41 0.90 -5.68
C ALA A 542 33.17 -0.49 -5.04
N LEU A 543 32.33 -1.32 -5.65
CA LEU A 543 32.04 -2.67 -5.15
C LEU A 543 33.26 -3.60 -5.23
N LEU A 544 34.10 -3.47 -6.27
CA LEU A 544 35.38 -4.18 -6.36
C LEU A 544 36.39 -3.71 -5.32
N GLN A 545 36.46 -2.41 -5.04
CA GLN A 545 37.30 -1.87 -3.98
C GLN A 545 36.84 -2.38 -2.61
N LEU A 546 35.53 -2.42 -2.35
CA LEU A 546 34.98 -3.01 -1.14
C LEU A 546 35.37 -4.49 -1.02
N TYR A 547 35.18 -5.28 -2.08
CA TYR A 547 35.59 -6.69 -2.11
C TYR A 547 37.06 -6.89 -1.72
N LYS A 548 37.96 -6.08 -2.30
CA LYS A 548 39.40 -6.13 -2.00
C LYS A 548 39.73 -5.74 -0.55
N SER A 549 38.92 -4.90 0.07
CA SER A 549 39.10 -4.49 1.47
C SER A 549 38.65 -5.55 2.48
N ILE A 550 37.85 -6.55 2.05
CA ILE A 550 37.34 -7.60 2.93
C ILE A 550 38.39 -8.74 3.00
N PRO A 551 38.95 -9.05 4.20
CA PRO A 551 39.93 -10.10 4.33
C PRO A 551 39.35 -11.47 3.99
N LEU A 552 40.19 -12.36 3.46
CA LEU A 552 39.82 -13.74 3.22
C LEU A 552 39.48 -14.40 4.57
N PRO A 553 38.32 -15.06 4.72
CA PRO A 553 37.99 -15.73 5.97
C PRO A 553 39.04 -16.78 6.36
N GLN A 554 39.33 -16.91 7.67
CA GLN A 554 40.38 -17.80 8.17
C GLN A 554 40.23 -19.27 7.73
N HIS A 555 39.01 -19.82 7.72
CA HIS A 555 38.78 -21.18 7.23
C HIS A 555 39.14 -21.35 5.75
N LYS A 556 38.81 -20.39 4.86
CA LYS A 556 39.26 -20.44 3.45
C LYS A 556 40.77 -20.32 3.36
N SER A 557 41.38 -19.48 4.18
CA SER A 557 42.84 -19.36 4.25
C SER A 557 43.51 -20.68 4.68
N MET A 558 42.88 -21.45 5.57
CA MET A 558 43.33 -22.80 5.94
C MET A 558 43.12 -23.79 4.78
N CYS A 559 41.95 -23.81 4.14
CA CYS A 559 41.68 -24.64 2.97
C CYS A 559 42.67 -24.42 1.81
N VAL A 560 43.13 -23.17 1.62
CA VAL A 560 44.18 -22.82 0.65
C VAL A 560 45.50 -23.50 1.01
N LYS A 561 45.87 -23.51 2.29
CA LYS A 561 47.11 -24.15 2.77
C LYS A 561 47.03 -25.67 2.68
N ASP A 562 45.85 -26.23 2.96
CA ASP A 562 45.64 -27.67 3.03
C ASP A 562 45.30 -28.30 1.66
N GLY A 563 45.15 -27.49 0.61
CA GLY A 563 44.81 -27.94 -0.75
C GLY A 563 43.41 -28.53 -0.88
N ASN A 564 42.54 -28.31 0.11
CA ASN A 564 41.21 -28.91 0.21
C ASN A 564 40.13 -27.84 0.00
N MET A 565 39.89 -27.48 -1.26
CA MET A 565 38.89 -26.50 -1.67
C MET A 565 37.95 -27.09 -2.71
N THR A 566 36.68 -26.70 -2.65
CA THR A 566 35.77 -26.86 -3.78
C THR A 566 36.17 -25.94 -4.93
N GLY A 567 35.75 -26.23 -6.17
CA GLY A 567 36.03 -25.36 -7.32
C GLY A 567 35.54 -23.93 -7.13
N ILE A 568 34.39 -23.74 -6.47
CA ILE A 568 33.81 -22.42 -6.15
C ILE A 568 34.69 -21.66 -5.15
N GLU A 569 35.19 -22.35 -4.11
CA GLU A 569 36.10 -21.73 -3.14
C GLU A 569 37.44 -21.37 -3.76
N PHE A 570 37.95 -22.20 -4.66
CA PHE A 570 39.17 -21.91 -5.40
C PHE A 570 39.02 -20.66 -6.30
N GLU A 571 37.91 -20.54 -7.03
CA GLU A 571 37.62 -19.36 -7.87
C GLU A 571 37.48 -18.07 -7.04
N ASP A 572 36.81 -18.11 -5.89
CA ASP A 572 36.68 -16.96 -4.97
C ASP A 572 38.00 -16.56 -4.28
N VAL A 573 38.93 -17.50 -4.09
CA VAL A 573 40.28 -17.18 -3.58
C VAL A 573 41.16 -16.59 -4.68
N LEU A 574 41.03 -17.09 -5.91
CA LEU A 574 41.82 -16.63 -7.05
C LEU A 574 41.43 -15.20 -7.50
N PHE A 575 40.14 -14.87 -7.38
CA PHE A 575 39.55 -13.57 -7.71
C PHE A 575 39.81 -12.49 -6.66
#